data_AF-A0A3M9ZYL8-F1
#
_entry.id   AF-A0A3M9ZYL8-F1
#
_cell.length_a   1.000
_cell.length_b   1.000
_cell.length_c   1.000
_cell.angle_alpha   90.00
_cell.angle_beta   90.00
_cell.angle_gamma   90.00
#
_symmetry.space_group_name_H-M   'P 1'
#
loop_
_entity.id
_entity.type
_entity.pdbx_description
1 polymer ?
#
loop_
_entity_poly.entity_id
_entity_poly.type
_entity_poly.pdbx_seq_one_letter_code
_entity_poly.pdbx_strand_id
1 'polypeptide(L)'
;MSAERLAEIAAEIQEMKFSYKVEGRKSPDYWKGRAGEFARYSAKAAEYYTQAYLMIKQTDGSEAGVFLLYTGKFGQIASKLLDTMEKIGENPSVMNSDRQQSRWSREIRDQLVRHSDVCLRQEKDMNDKFRRFCQKHLVGKD
;
A
#
# COMPACT_ATOMS: atom_id res chain seq x y z
N MET A 1 -16.32 -5.33 17.48
CA MET A 1 -15.61 -5.38 16.18
C MET A 1 -14.78 -6.64 16.18
N SER A 2 -15.15 -7.62 15.35
CA SER A 2 -14.69 -9.00 15.46
C SER A 2 -13.55 -9.31 14.50
N ALA A 3 -12.74 -10.32 14.86
CA ALA A 3 -11.71 -10.90 14.00
C ALA A 3 -12.28 -11.41 12.65
N GLU A 4 -13.58 -11.73 12.61
CA GLU A 4 -14.29 -12.14 11.39
C GLU A 4 -14.24 -11.06 10.32
N ARG A 5 -14.54 -9.79 10.67
CA ARG A 5 -14.50 -8.68 9.71
C ARG A 5 -13.09 -8.46 9.15
N LEU A 6 -12.07 -8.63 10.00
CA LEU A 6 -10.69 -8.51 9.57
C LEU A 6 -10.31 -9.63 8.58
N ALA A 7 -10.78 -10.85 8.83
CA ALA A 7 -10.56 -12.00 7.95
C ALA A 7 -11.27 -11.83 6.59
N GLU A 8 -12.51 -11.30 6.58
CA GLU A 8 -13.24 -10.96 5.36
C GLU A 8 -12.45 -9.96 4.49
N ILE A 9 -11.98 -8.86 5.09
CA ILE A 9 -11.21 -7.85 4.35
C ILE A 9 -9.89 -8.45 3.84
N ALA A 10 -9.23 -9.31 4.63
CA ALA A 10 -8.01 -9.99 4.19
C ALA A 10 -8.26 -10.89 2.97
N ALA A 11 -9.37 -11.62 2.94
CA ALA A 11 -9.78 -12.43 1.79
C ALA A 11 -10.08 -11.54 0.57
N GLU A 12 -10.81 -10.43 0.75
CA GLU A 12 -11.05 -9.44 -0.31
C GLU A 12 -9.71 -8.95 -0.90
N ILE A 13 -8.75 -8.55 -0.07
CA ILE A 13 -7.42 -8.08 -0.50
C ILE A 13 -6.67 -9.15 -1.29
N GLN A 14 -6.72 -10.42 -0.86
CA GLN A 14 -6.05 -11.52 -1.56
C GLN A 14 -6.62 -11.74 -2.97
N GLU A 15 -7.94 -11.63 -3.14
CA GLU A 15 -8.59 -11.78 -4.45
C GLU A 15 -8.25 -10.66 -5.43
N MET A 16 -7.87 -9.48 -4.93
CA MET A 16 -7.47 -8.35 -5.79
C MET A 16 -6.15 -8.59 -6.54
N LYS A 17 -5.32 -9.56 -6.10
CA LYS A 17 -4.06 -9.99 -6.74
C LYS A 17 -3.13 -8.84 -7.17
N PHE A 18 -3.18 -7.72 -6.45
CA PHE A 18 -2.38 -6.54 -6.75
C PHE A 18 -0.88 -6.82 -6.51
N SER A 19 -0.01 -6.30 -7.38
CA SER A 19 1.44 -6.47 -7.25
C SER A 19 2.20 -5.16 -7.30
N TYR A 20 2.98 -4.83 -6.27
CA TYR A 20 3.88 -3.66 -6.28
C TYR A 20 4.99 -3.71 -7.36
N LYS A 21 5.09 -4.79 -8.13
CA LYS A 21 6.05 -4.85 -9.24
C LYS A 21 5.75 -3.75 -10.26
N VAL A 22 6.75 -2.91 -10.52
CA VAL A 22 6.68 -1.89 -11.57
C VAL A 22 7.00 -2.52 -12.91
N GLU A 23 6.11 -2.35 -13.89
CA GLU A 23 6.35 -2.73 -15.27
C GLU A 23 6.65 -1.50 -16.14
N GLY A 24 7.60 -1.63 -17.08
CA GLY A 24 7.98 -0.58 -18.04
C GLY A 24 6.97 -0.37 -19.18
N ARG A 25 5.67 -0.50 -18.92
CA ARG A 25 4.63 -0.36 -19.96
C ARG A 25 4.48 1.10 -20.37
N LYS A 26 4.18 1.33 -21.66
CA LYS A 26 4.02 2.67 -22.25
C LYS A 26 2.57 2.98 -22.62
N SER A 27 1.61 2.12 -22.25
CA SER A 27 0.21 2.33 -22.60
C SER A 27 -0.46 3.25 -21.57
N PRO A 28 -1.14 4.35 -22.00
CA PRO A 28 -1.94 5.17 -21.11
C PRO A 28 -3.03 4.36 -20.39
N ASP A 29 -3.72 3.48 -21.13
CA ASP A 29 -4.80 2.66 -20.57
C ASP A 29 -4.30 1.67 -19.52
N TYR A 30 -3.10 1.13 -19.72
CA TYR A 30 -2.44 0.32 -18.70
C TYR A 30 -2.23 1.12 -17.41
N TRP A 31 -1.69 2.35 -17.49
CA TRP A 31 -1.40 3.15 -16.30
C TRP A 31 -2.66 3.65 -15.60
N LYS A 32 -3.70 4.03 -16.36
CA LYS A 32 -5.01 4.35 -15.78
C LYS A 32 -5.63 3.15 -15.08
N GLY A 33 -5.58 1.98 -15.72
CA GLY A 33 -6.02 0.72 -15.11
C GLY A 33 -5.24 0.41 -13.83
N ARG A 34 -3.91 0.54 -13.88
CA ARG A 34 -3.00 0.29 -12.76
C ARG A 34 -3.27 1.24 -11.58
N ALA A 35 -3.47 2.53 -11.85
CA ALA A 35 -3.83 3.52 -10.84
C ALA A 35 -5.18 3.17 -10.19
N GLY A 36 -6.19 2.80 -10.99
CA GLY A 36 -7.50 2.39 -10.48
C GLY A 36 -7.49 1.08 -9.69
N GLU A 37 -6.67 0.11 -10.07
CA GLU A 37 -6.40 -1.10 -9.27
C GLU A 37 -5.74 -0.74 -7.94
N PHE A 38 -4.71 0.11 -7.98
CA PHE A 38 -3.99 0.51 -6.78
C PHE A 38 -4.86 1.33 -5.82
N ALA A 39 -5.69 2.24 -6.32
CA ALA A 39 -6.62 3.03 -5.51
C ALA A 39 -7.62 2.14 -4.77
N ARG A 40 -8.18 1.13 -5.45
CA ARG A 40 -9.06 0.14 -4.82
C ARG A 40 -8.32 -0.67 -3.77
N TYR A 41 -7.11 -1.16 -4.10
CA TYR A 41 -6.29 -1.97 -3.20
C TYR A 41 -5.91 -1.19 -1.94
N SER A 42 -5.41 0.03 -2.09
CA SER A 42 -4.95 0.86 -0.98
C SER A 42 -6.09 1.30 -0.07
N ALA A 43 -7.27 1.57 -0.62
CA ALA A 43 -8.49 1.80 0.16
C ALA A 43 -8.86 0.58 1.02
N LYS A 44 -8.78 -0.63 0.44
CA LYS A 44 -9.05 -1.87 1.17
C LYS A 44 -7.99 -2.20 2.22
N ALA A 45 -6.72 -1.98 1.90
CA ALA A 45 -5.63 -2.09 2.86
C ALA A 45 -5.80 -1.09 4.02
N ALA A 46 -6.22 0.15 3.75
CA ALA A 46 -6.53 1.13 4.79
C ALA A 46 -7.68 0.68 5.71
N GLU A 47 -8.73 0.06 5.14
CA GLU A 47 -9.80 -0.56 5.92
C GLU A 47 -9.25 -1.67 6.84
N TYR A 48 -8.46 -2.59 6.28
CA TYR A 48 -7.81 -3.66 7.04
C TYR A 48 -6.96 -3.14 8.21
N TYR A 49 -6.09 -2.16 7.95
CA TYR A 49 -5.22 -1.62 9.00
C TYR A 49 -5.97 -0.77 10.03
N THR A 50 -7.10 -0.17 9.65
CA THR A 50 -8.00 0.49 10.60
C THR A 50 -8.64 -0.52 11.56
N GLN A 51 -9.09 -1.67 11.03
CA GLN A 51 -9.62 -2.76 11.83
C GLN A 51 -8.54 -3.34 12.77
N ALA A 52 -7.33 -3.57 12.26
CA ALA A 52 -6.18 -4.02 13.04
C ALA A 52 -5.84 -3.04 14.18
N TYR A 53 -5.79 -1.73 13.89
CA TYR A 53 -5.61 -0.68 14.90
C TYR A 53 -6.66 -0.75 16.01
N LEU A 54 -7.94 -0.93 15.65
CA LEU A 54 -9.03 -0.97 16.63
C LEU A 54 -8.93 -2.20 17.53
N MET A 55 -8.44 -3.33 17.02
CA MET A 55 -8.13 -4.51 17.83
C MET A 55 -6.96 -4.25 18.80
N ILE A 56 -5.87 -3.66 18.31
CA ILE A 56 -4.72 -3.32 19.16
C ILE A 56 -5.16 -2.35 20.28
N LYS A 57 -5.92 -1.31 19.92
CA LYS A 57 -6.39 -0.27 20.85
C LYS A 57 -7.19 -0.82 22.03
N GLN A 58 -7.96 -1.89 21.82
CA GLN A 58 -8.73 -2.52 22.89
C GLN A 58 -7.85 -3.25 23.92
N THR A 59 -6.61 -3.57 23.57
CA THR A 59 -5.70 -4.36 24.40
C THR A 59 -4.53 -3.52 24.92
N ASP A 60 -3.90 -2.72 24.06
CA ASP A 60 -2.73 -1.91 24.38
C ASP A 60 -2.80 -0.55 23.64
N GLY A 61 -3.08 0.52 24.39
CA GLY A 61 -3.20 1.87 23.84
C GLY A 61 -1.88 2.45 23.32
N SER A 62 -0.73 2.03 23.87
CA SER A 62 0.59 2.49 23.45
C SER A 62 0.97 1.87 22.10
N GLU A 63 0.85 0.54 21.97
CA GLU A 63 1.06 -0.15 20.69
C GLU A 63 0.09 0.35 19.62
N ALA A 64 -1.16 0.66 20.00
CA ALA A 64 -2.14 1.23 19.09
C ALA A 64 -1.73 2.62 18.56
N GLY A 65 -1.19 3.48 19.43
CA GLY A 65 -0.67 4.78 19.04
C GLY A 65 0.47 4.66 18.03
N VAL A 66 1.42 3.75 18.26
CA VAL A 66 2.48 3.45 17.29
C VAL A 66 1.87 2.94 15.99
N PHE A 67 0.96 1.97 16.04
CA PHE A 67 0.35 1.39 14.84
C PHE A 67 -0.39 2.44 14.01
N LEU A 68 -1.10 3.38 14.65
CA LEU A 68 -1.78 4.50 13.98
C LEU A 68 -0.81 5.41 13.21
N LEU A 69 0.40 5.64 13.73
CA LEU A 69 1.42 6.39 12.99
C LEU A 69 1.85 5.65 11.72
N TYR A 70 1.92 4.31 11.78
CA TYR A 70 2.24 3.49 10.61
C TYR A 70 1.11 3.52 9.56
N THR A 71 -0.16 3.50 9.98
CA THR A 71 -1.29 3.62 9.04
C THR A 71 -1.30 5.00 8.36
N GLY A 72 -1.05 6.07 9.12
CA GLY A 72 -0.94 7.43 8.57
C GLY A 72 0.20 7.56 7.57
N LYS A 73 1.38 7.00 7.88
CA LYS A 73 2.52 6.96 6.98
C LYS A 73 2.20 6.17 5.70
N PHE A 74 1.52 5.02 5.81
CA PHE A 74 1.07 4.24 4.66
C PHE A 74 0.18 5.08 3.74
N GLY A 75 -0.83 5.76 4.27
CA GLY A 75 -1.72 6.61 3.48
C GLY A 75 -0.97 7.71 2.70
N GLN A 76 0.02 8.34 3.33
CA GLN A 76 0.85 9.37 2.67
C GLN A 76 1.68 8.79 1.51
N ILE A 77 2.31 7.63 1.71
CA ILE A 77 3.13 7.00 0.65
C ILE A 77 2.24 6.46 -0.46
N ALA A 78 1.08 5.88 -0.10
CA ALA A 78 0.11 5.39 -1.08
C ALA A 78 -0.42 6.52 -1.96
N SER A 79 -0.79 7.68 -1.39
CA SER A 79 -1.17 8.85 -2.19
C SER A 79 -0.05 9.26 -3.15
N LYS A 80 1.20 9.34 -2.69
CA LYS A 80 2.34 9.67 -3.58
C LYS A 80 2.52 8.66 -4.72
N LEU A 81 2.32 7.37 -4.47
CA LEU A 81 2.40 6.34 -5.51
C LEU A 81 1.26 6.49 -6.52
N LEU A 82 0.04 6.72 -6.04
CA LEU A 82 -1.14 6.94 -6.89
C LEU A 82 -0.93 8.16 -7.80
N ASP A 83 -0.56 9.31 -7.24
CA ASP A 83 -0.26 10.53 -8.00
C ASP A 83 0.81 10.28 -9.07
N THR A 84 1.81 9.46 -8.75
CA THR A 84 2.87 9.10 -9.70
C THR A 84 2.33 8.27 -10.86
N MET A 85 1.47 7.28 -10.58
CA MET A 85 0.82 6.46 -11.61
C MET A 85 -0.12 7.30 -12.49
N GLU A 86 -0.88 8.22 -11.91
CA GLU A 86 -1.78 9.12 -12.64
C GLU A 86 -1.01 10.05 -13.59
N LYS A 87 0.09 10.66 -13.14
CA LYS A 87 0.97 11.47 -14.00
C LYS A 87 1.53 10.68 -15.19
N ILE A 88 1.82 9.40 -14.99
CA ILE A 88 2.27 8.53 -16.09
C ILE A 88 1.09 8.17 -17.01
N GLY A 89 -0.11 7.98 -16.47
CA GLY A 89 -1.32 7.78 -17.27
C GLY A 89 -1.67 8.98 -18.16
N GLU A 90 -1.41 10.20 -17.68
CA GLU A 90 -1.54 11.44 -18.45
C GLU A 90 -0.45 11.58 -19.52
N ASN A 91 0.78 11.20 -19.19
CA ASN A 91 1.92 11.26 -20.11
C ASN A 91 2.78 9.97 -20.10
N PRO A 92 2.36 8.92 -20.83
CA PRO A 92 3.04 7.63 -20.79
C PRO A 92 4.41 7.64 -21.47
N SER A 93 4.73 8.68 -22.25
CA SER A 93 6.07 8.85 -22.85
C SER A 93 7.18 8.95 -21.79
N VAL A 94 6.83 9.27 -20.54
CA VAL A 94 7.70 9.21 -19.37
C VAL A 94 8.32 7.81 -19.19
N MET A 95 7.64 6.75 -19.62
CA MET A 95 8.13 5.38 -19.53
C MET A 95 9.14 5.01 -20.63
N ASN A 96 9.37 5.86 -21.64
CA ASN A 96 10.36 5.63 -22.70
C ASN A 96 11.79 5.60 -22.15
N SER A 97 12.64 4.66 -22.57
CA SER A 97 14.03 4.55 -22.10
C SER A 97 15.05 5.26 -22.98
N ASP A 98 14.61 6.06 -23.96
CA ASP A 98 15.50 6.65 -24.96
C ASP A 98 16.50 7.65 -24.36
N ARG A 99 17.71 7.70 -24.95
CA ARG A 99 18.85 8.50 -24.48
C ARG A 99 18.55 10.01 -24.35
N GLN A 100 17.53 10.52 -25.03
CA GLN A 100 17.09 11.92 -24.98
C GLN A 100 16.01 12.21 -23.94
N GLN A 101 15.81 11.34 -22.95
CA GLN A 101 14.83 11.59 -21.90
C GLN A 101 15.14 12.85 -21.07
N SER A 102 14.10 13.66 -20.86
CA SER A 102 14.14 14.79 -19.94
C SER A 102 14.50 14.33 -18.52
N ARG A 103 15.12 15.22 -17.73
CA ARG A 103 15.39 14.96 -16.30
C ARG A 103 14.10 14.68 -15.53
N TRP A 104 13.03 15.36 -15.90
CA TRP A 104 11.70 15.19 -15.32
C TRP A 104 11.15 13.77 -15.53
N SER A 105 11.24 13.22 -16.74
CA SER A 105 10.77 11.85 -17.01
C SER A 105 11.53 10.78 -16.23
N ARG A 106 12.86 10.97 -16.04
CA ARG A 106 13.67 10.07 -15.20
C ARG A 106 13.23 10.14 -13.74
N GLU A 107 13.03 11.34 -13.22
CA GLU A 107 12.60 11.55 -11.83
C GLU A 107 11.24 10.90 -11.55
N ILE A 108 10.26 10.99 -12.45
CA ILE A 108 8.96 10.34 -12.28
C ILE A 108 9.09 8.80 -12.24
N ARG A 109 9.95 8.20 -13.08
CA ARG A 109 10.19 6.75 -13.04
C ARG A 109 10.88 6.31 -11.75
N ASP A 110 11.85 7.08 -11.30
CA ASP A 110 12.54 6.79 -10.04
C ASP A 110 11.56 6.95 -8.86
N GLN A 111 10.70 7.96 -8.88
CA GLN A 111 9.62 8.11 -7.90
C GLN A 111 8.67 6.92 -7.90
N LEU A 112 8.27 6.42 -9.09
CA LEU A 112 7.39 5.27 -9.20
C LEU A 112 7.99 4.04 -8.52
N VAL A 113 9.25 3.70 -8.84
CA VAL A 113 9.96 2.57 -8.23
C VAL A 113 10.14 2.78 -6.73
N ARG A 114 10.62 3.96 -6.33
CA ARG A 114 10.83 4.29 -4.91
C ARG A 114 9.55 4.20 -4.10
N HIS A 115 8.47 4.84 -4.55
CA HIS A 115 7.19 4.84 -3.83
C HIS A 115 6.59 3.43 -3.78
N SER A 116 6.70 2.64 -4.86
CA SER A 116 6.24 1.25 -4.86
C SER A 116 6.97 0.39 -3.83
N ASP A 117 8.30 0.47 -3.81
CA ASP A 117 9.14 -0.24 -2.86
C ASP A 117 8.89 0.18 -1.41
N VAL A 118 8.71 1.49 -1.18
CA VAL A 118 8.42 2.04 0.14
C VAL A 118 7.03 1.61 0.62
N CYS A 119 6.01 1.59 -0.24
CA CYS A 119 4.69 1.05 0.08
C CYS A 119 4.79 -0.43 0.49
N LEU A 120 5.46 -1.26 -0.32
CA LEU A 120 5.61 -2.69 -0.04
C LEU A 120 6.31 -2.94 1.30
N ARG A 121 7.38 -2.20 1.60
CA ARG A 121 8.07 -2.30 2.89
C ARG A 121 7.18 -1.86 4.05
N GLN A 122 6.47 -0.75 3.91
CA GLN A 122 5.57 -0.24 4.94
C GLN A 122 4.47 -1.25 5.27
N GLU A 123 3.87 -1.89 4.26
CA GLU A 123 2.87 -2.95 4.48
C GLU A 123 3.46 -4.18 5.18
N LYS A 124 4.65 -4.64 4.76
CA LYS A 124 5.34 -5.74 5.45
C LYS A 124 5.57 -5.42 6.92
N ASP A 125 6.06 -4.21 7.21
CA ASP A 125 6.32 -3.75 8.58
C ASP A 125 5.04 -3.68 9.42
N MET A 126 3.92 -3.30 8.82
CA MET A 126 2.62 -3.23 9.48
C MET A 126 2.05 -4.63 9.74
N ASN A 127 2.10 -5.51 8.74
CA ASN A 127 1.67 -6.91 8.85
C ASN A 127 2.49 -7.66 9.91
N ASP A 128 3.80 -7.44 9.96
CA ASP A 128 4.67 -8.04 10.95
C ASP A 128 4.37 -7.55 12.36
N LYS A 129 4.13 -6.24 12.53
CA LYS A 129 3.70 -5.68 13.83
C LYS A 129 2.39 -6.27 14.29
N PHE A 130 1.39 -6.29 13.41
CA PHE A 130 0.08 -6.84 13.76
C PHE A 130 0.16 -8.33 14.10
N ARG A 131 0.94 -9.11 13.34
CA ARG A 131 1.17 -10.53 13.65
C ARG A 131 1.81 -10.73 15.02
N ARG A 132 2.85 -9.94 15.35
CA ARG A 132 3.51 -10.00 16.67
C ARG A 132 2.55 -9.63 17.80
N PHE A 133 1.72 -8.61 17.60
CA PHE A 133 0.66 -8.25 18.54
C PHE A 133 -0.29 -9.44 18.77
N CYS A 134 -0.80 -10.06 17.71
CA CYS A 134 -1.67 -11.23 17.81
C CYS A 134 -0.99 -12.40 18.55
N GLN A 135 0.28 -12.69 18.24
CA GLN A 135 1.04 -13.75 18.93
C GLN A 135 1.21 -13.45 20.43
N LYS A 136 1.48 -12.19 20.79
CA LYS A 136 1.70 -11.77 22.18
C LYS A 136 0.42 -11.77 23.01
N HIS A 137 -0.72 -11.41 22.41
CA HIS A 137 -1.95 -11.10 23.16
C HIS A 137 -3.13 -12.03 22.90
N LEU A 138 -3.13 -12.75 21.77
CA LEU A 138 -4.27 -13.57 21.33
C LEU A 138 -3.92 -15.06 21.23
N VAL A 139 -2.67 -15.44 20.97
CA VAL A 139 -2.21 -16.84 20.94
C VAL A 139 -1.57 -17.18 22.29
N GLY A 140 -2.40 -17.57 23.27
CA GLY A 140 -1.93 -17.94 24.62
C GLY A 140 -2.91 -17.71 25.78
N LYS A 141 -4.21 -17.56 25.51
CA LYS A 141 -5.25 -17.63 26.55
C LYS A 141 -6.04 -18.94 26.36
N ASP A 142 -5.43 -20.03 26.79
CA ASP A 142 -6.15 -21.23 27.25
C ASP A 142 -6.35 -21.13 28.76
#